data_AF-A0A847NFH6-F1
#
_entry.id   AF-A0A847NFH6-F1
#
_cell.length_a   1.000
_cell.length_b   1.000
_cell.length_c   1.000
_cell.angle_alpha   90.00
_cell.angle_beta   90.00
_cell.angle_gamma   90.00
#
_symmetry.space_group_name_H-M   'P 1'
#
loop_
_entity.id
_entity.type
_entity.pdbx_description
1 polymer ?
#
loop_
_entity_poly.entity_id
_entity_poly.type
_entity_poly.pdbx_seq_one_letter_code
_entity_poly.pdbx_strand_id
1 'polypeptide(L)'
;MMDDRRVHDEVFIQSIDRMERIIRYLVSNLGIDDASARDERLAADILVQLLREDNPMADEILDDAAIFLCESEEGSEMFPFENRNERAANSFYDRERAKAYIDAYWKNYNTAYPSFSHGGGDCTNFVSQVLYAGGMPWADDGNPANHKKSVNWYCKPGATAKDSERRITFSWKIAAVFKAHWTKRVARHGIFSYTEAIQSINELSGSVFLGDVVQFCYSGGVPYHTLAVTGYNRDPEYNIRDIVLASHDIDSNTRSLYRTMLKYPSDYKLRVYNIKLGS
;
A
#
# COMPACT_ATOMS: atom_id res chain seq x y z
N MET A 1 -5.53 -34.76 30.02
CA MET A 1 -4.22 -34.08 29.94
C MET A 1 -3.27 -34.59 28.84
N MET A 2 -3.55 -35.74 28.18
CA MET A 2 -2.81 -36.22 27.00
C MET A 2 -3.50 -35.91 25.66
N ASP A 3 -4.77 -35.47 25.69
CA ASP A 3 -5.60 -35.24 24.51
C ASP A 3 -5.44 -33.80 23.96
N ASP A 4 -5.49 -32.78 24.83
CA ASP A 4 -5.24 -31.38 24.46
C ASP A 4 -3.89 -31.16 23.77
N ARG A 5 -2.84 -31.85 24.22
CA ARG A 5 -1.50 -31.69 23.62
C ARG A 5 -1.44 -32.14 22.17
N ARG A 6 -2.19 -33.20 21.80
CA ARG A 6 -2.23 -33.69 20.40
C ARG A 6 -3.00 -32.75 19.48
N VAL A 7 -4.11 -32.19 19.96
CA VAL A 7 -4.88 -31.21 19.19
C VAL A 7 -4.07 -29.94 18.96
N HIS A 8 -3.32 -29.47 19.96
CA HIS A 8 -2.42 -28.32 19.79
C HIS A 8 -1.29 -28.60 18.79
N ASP A 9 -0.67 -29.79 18.85
CA ASP A 9 0.39 -30.18 17.91
C ASP A 9 -0.14 -30.31 16.46
N GLU A 10 -1.35 -30.86 16.27
CA GLU A 10 -1.99 -30.97 14.95
C GLU A 10 -2.38 -29.63 14.36
N VAL A 11 -2.94 -28.71 15.16
CA VAL A 11 -3.25 -27.34 14.73
C VAL A 11 -1.98 -26.58 14.37
N PHE A 12 -0.91 -26.75 15.15
CA PHE A 12 0.39 -26.13 14.87
C PHE A 12 1.02 -26.64 13.57
N ILE A 13 0.97 -27.96 13.32
CA ILE A 13 1.45 -28.55 12.06
C ILE A 13 0.64 -28.04 10.86
N GLN A 14 -0.69 -27.93 10.99
CA GLN A 14 -1.54 -27.38 9.93
C GLN A 14 -1.24 -25.90 9.62
N SER A 15 -0.93 -25.10 10.65
CA SER A 15 -0.50 -23.71 10.49
C SER A 15 0.85 -23.60 9.77
N ILE A 16 1.83 -24.45 10.13
CA ILE A 16 3.13 -24.53 9.43
C ILE A 16 2.94 -24.92 7.96
N ASP A 17 2.14 -25.96 7.68
CA ASP A 17 1.91 -26.43 6.31
C ASP A 17 1.23 -25.38 5.44
N ARG A 18 0.30 -24.61 6.03
CA ARG A 18 -0.37 -23.48 5.38
C ARG A 18 0.62 -22.37 5.06
N MET A 19 1.46 -21.98 6.02
CA MET A 19 2.50 -20.98 5.83
C MET A 19 3.48 -21.39 4.73
N GLU A 20 3.91 -22.66 4.71
CA GLU A 20 4.78 -23.21 3.68
C GLU A 20 4.12 -23.18 2.29
N ARG A 21 2.80 -23.37 2.17
CA ARG A 21 2.07 -23.21 0.89
C ARG A 21 2.08 -21.76 0.41
N ILE A 22 1.79 -20.82 1.31
CA ILE A 22 1.80 -19.37 1.03
C ILE A 22 3.20 -18.91 0.60
N ILE A 23 4.23 -19.25 1.36
CA ILE A 23 5.63 -18.92 1.06
C ILE A 23 6.01 -19.49 -0.31
N ARG A 24 5.72 -20.77 -0.57
CA ARG A 24 6.02 -21.39 -1.86
C ARG A 24 5.31 -20.71 -3.02
N TYR A 25 4.05 -20.29 -2.86
CA TYR A 25 3.34 -19.55 -3.90
C TYR A 25 4.00 -18.20 -4.18
N LEU A 26 4.30 -17.42 -3.13
CA LEU A 26 4.93 -16.11 -3.26
C LEU A 26 6.33 -16.19 -3.88
N VAL A 27 7.11 -17.21 -3.50
CA VAL A 27 8.47 -17.46 -4.01
C VAL A 27 8.47 -18.07 -5.42
N SER A 28 7.47 -18.88 -5.79
CA SER A 28 7.47 -19.55 -7.10
C SER A 28 6.77 -18.73 -8.18
N ASN A 29 5.65 -18.07 -7.84
CA ASN A 29 4.79 -17.40 -8.81
C ASN A 29 5.04 -15.89 -8.90
N LEU A 30 5.32 -15.25 -7.77
CA LEU A 30 5.66 -13.82 -7.72
C LEU A 30 7.18 -13.60 -7.55
N GLY A 31 7.89 -14.67 -7.21
CA GLY A 31 9.30 -14.72 -6.91
C GLY A 31 9.78 -13.83 -5.79
N ILE A 32 8.91 -13.45 -4.85
CA ILE A 32 9.26 -12.77 -3.60
C ILE A 32 10.42 -13.52 -2.94
N ASP A 33 11.39 -12.81 -2.36
CA ASP A 33 12.50 -13.49 -1.68
C ASP A 33 12.01 -14.17 -0.40
N ASP A 34 12.68 -15.25 -0.02
CA ASP A 34 12.31 -16.08 1.14
C ASP A 34 12.21 -15.27 2.45
N ALA A 35 13.04 -14.24 2.65
CA ALA A 35 12.96 -13.42 3.86
C ALA A 35 11.69 -12.56 3.90
N SER A 36 11.31 -11.95 2.78
CA SER A 36 10.05 -11.20 2.67
C SER A 36 8.82 -12.11 2.61
N ALA A 37 8.96 -13.34 2.09
CA ALA A 37 7.89 -14.32 2.06
C ALA A 37 7.65 -14.94 3.45
N ARG A 38 8.71 -15.09 4.27
CA ARG A 38 8.63 -15.49 5.68
C ARG A 38 8.14 -14.37 6.61
N ASP A 39 8.05 -13.12 6.13
CA ASP A 39 7.23 -12.12 6.81
C ASP A 39 5.76 -12.52 6.59
N GLU A 40 5.30 -13.36 7.51
CA GLU A 40 3.97 -13.93 7.61
C GLU A 40 2.86 -12.93 7.25
N ARG A 41 2.94 -11.73 7.82
CA ARG A 41 1.91 -10.70 7.62
C ARG A 41 1.99 -10.09 6.21
N LEU A 42 3.20 -9.75 5.75
CA LEU A 42 3.39 -9.19 4.41
C LEU A 42 3.01 -10.20 3.31
N ALA A 43 3.33 -11.47 3.51
CA ALA A 43 2.97 -12.56 2.63
C ALA A 43 1.46 -12.67 2.44
N ALA A 44 0.72 -12.69 3.55
CA ALA A 44 -0.73 -12.74 3.54
C ALA A 44 -1.36 -11.45 2.97
N ASP A 45 -0.80 -10.27 3.28
CA ASP A 45 -1.25 -9.00 2.68
C ASP A 45 -1.14 -9.01 1.15
N ILE A 46 -0.02 -9.49 0.60
CA ILE A 46 0.22 -9.57 -0.85
C ILE A 46 -0.81 -10.50 -1.50
N LEU A 47 -1.05 -11.67 -0.88
CA LEU A 47 -2.05 -12.62 -1.37
C LEU A 47 -3.46 -12.02 -1.38
N VAL A 48 -3.90 -11.44 -0.27
CA VAL A 48 -5.24 -10.82 -0.18
C VAL A 48 -5.42 -9.71 -1.21
N GLN A 49 -4.37 -8.90 -1.47
CA GLN A 49 -4.42 -7.89 -2.54
C GLN A 49 -4.62 -8.55 -3.91
N LEU A 50 -3.79 -9.54 -4.28
CA LEU A 50 -3.77 -10.12 -5.62
C LEU A 50 -5.00 -10.98 -5.94
N LEU A 51 -5.58 -11.64 -4.95
CA LEU A 51 -6.69 -12.58 -5.13
C LEU A 51 -8.04 -11.85 -5.30
N ARG A 52 -8.13 -10.57 -4.92
CA ARG A 52 -9.35 -9.74 -5.04
C ARG A 52 -9.35 -8.81 -6.25
N GLU A 53 -8.24 -8.66 -6.94
CA GLU A 53 -8.15 -7.98 -8.25
C GLU A 53 -8.45 -9.01 -9.36
N ASP A 54 -9.71 -9.36 -9.62
CA ASP A 54 -10.22 -10.23 -10.73
C ASP A 54 -9.19 -11.23 -11.32
N ASN A 55 -8.61 -12.10 -10.49
CA ASN A 55 -7.58 -13.06 -10.89
C ASN A 55 -8.15 -14.50 -10.88
N PRO A 56 -8.33 -15.15 -12.05
CA PRO A 56 -9.07 -16.41 -12.19
C PRO A 56 -8.35 -17.67 -11.64
N MET A 57 -7.39 -17.53 -10.73
CA MET A 57 -6.58 -18.63 -10.16
C MET A 57 -6.65 -18.70 -8.61
N ALA A 58 -7.66 -18.08 -7.99
CA ALA A 58 -7.57 -17.61 -6.61
C ALA A 58 -8.25 -18.44 -5.50
N ASP A 59 -9.02 -19.50 -5.77
CA ASP A 59 -9.96 -19.99 -4.75
C ASP A 59 -9.33 -20.85 -3.62
N GLU A 60 -8.27 -21.60 -3.86
CA GLU A 60 -7.70 -22.52 -2.84
C GLU A 60 -6.73 -21.81 -1.86
N ILE A 61 -6.05 -20.75 -2.31
CA ILE A 61 -5.10 -19.99 -1.48
C ILE A 61 -5.83 -18.92 -0.64
N LEU A 62 -7.04 -18.52 -1.05
CA LEU A 62 -7.86 -17.53 -0.33
C LEU A 62 -8.24 -18.00 1.07
N ASP A 63 -8.66 -19.26 1.23
CA ASP A 63 -9.02 -19.83 2.54
C ASP A 63 -7.80 -19.92 3.45
N ASP A 64 -6.66 -20.34 2.90
CA ASP A 64 -5.40 -20.39 3.64
C ASP A 64 -4.93 -18.98 4.05
N ALA A 65 -4.96 -18.00 3.16
CA ALA A 65 -4.59 -16.63 3.50
C ALA A 65 -5.56 -16.00 4.52
N ALA A 66 -6.87 -16.26 4.42
CA ALA A 66 -7.87 -15.72 5.32
C ALA A 66 -7.76 -16.31 6.74
N ILE A 67 -7.59 -17.62 6.87
CA ILE A 67 -7.44 -18.25 8.18
C ILE A 67 -6.09 -17.85 8.82
N PHE A 68 -5.03 -17.77 8.02
CA PHE A 68 -3.73 -17.27 8.48
C PHE A 68 -3.80 -15.84 9.04
N LEU A 69 -4.56 -14.96 8.40
CA LEU A 69 -4.74 -13.58 8.87
C LEU A 69 -5.51 -13.50 10.19
N CYS A 70 -6.57 -14.29 10.36
CA CYS A 70 -7.31 -14.37 11.63
C CYS A 70 -6.41 -14.81 12.80
N GLU A 71 -5.46 -15.72 12.55
CA GLU A 71 -4.49 -16.17 13.56
C GLU A 71 -3.45 -15.07 13.91
N SER A 72 -3.07 -14.24 12.94
CA SER A 72 -2.09 -13.15 13.13
C SER A 72 -2.65 -11.87 13.78
N GLU A 73 -3.97 -11.71 13.82
CA GLU A 73 -4.65 -10.53 14.39
C GLU A 73 -4.76 -10.55 15.93
N GLU A 74 -4.50 -11.68 16.60
CA GLU A 74 -4.49 -11.77 18.07
C GLU A 74 -3.34 -10.95 18.74
N GLY A 75 -2.49 -10.25 17.96
CA GLY A 75 -1.35 -9.50 18.49
C GLY A 75 -1.15 -8.06 18.00
N SER A 76 -2.06 -7.45 17.22
CA SER A 76 -1.84 -6.07 16.75
C SER A 76 -2.58 -5.02 17.59
N GLU A 77 -1.95 -4.60 18.68
CA GLU A 77 -2.36 -3.40 19.41
C GLU A 77 -2.40 -2.18 18.48
N MET A 78 -3.48 -1.42 18.58
CA MET A 78 -3.67 -0.11 17.97
C MET A 78 -2.74 0.90 18.68
N PHE A 79 -1.48 1.00 18.23
CA PHE A 79 -0.54 1.95 18.82
C PHE A 79 -0.82 3.38 18.33
N PRO A 80 -1.07 4.35 19.25
CA PRO A 80 -1.06 5.76 18.89
C PRO A 80 0.38 6.18 18.54
N PHE A 81 0.51 6.80 17.36
CA PHE A 81 1.61 7.68 16.93
C PHE A 81 2.99 7.41 17.53
N GLU A 82 3.80 6.57 16.87
CA GLU A 82 5.24 6.49 17.18
C GLU A 82 5.96 7.78 16.78
N ASN A 83 6.53 8.43 17.79
CA ASN A 83 7.13 9.76 17.72
C ASN A 83 8.59 9.67 17.21
N ARG A 84 8.79 9.61 15.89
CA ARG A 84 10.11 9.79 15.26
C ARG A 84 10.39 11.28 15.11
N ASN A 85 11.50 11.77 15.68
CA ASN A 85 12.01 13.16 15.61
C ASN A 85 11.36 14.01 14.49
N GLU A 86 10.20 14.58 14.83
CA GLU A 86 9.13 14.95 13.89
C GLU A 86 9.47 16.20 13.05
N ARG A 87 10.46 16.98 13.46
CA ARG A 87 10.69 18.32 12.87
C ARG A 87 11.50 18.33 11.57
N ALA A 88 12.11 17.21 11.16
CA ALA A 88 13.00 17.18 9.99
C ALA A 88 12.75 16.03 8.99
N ALA A 89 11.81 15.12 9.28
CA ALA A 89 11.57 13.96 8.44
C ALA A 89 11.13 14.38 7.02
N ASN A 90 11.94 13.97 6.03
CA ASN A 90 11.75 14.26 4.60
C ASN A 90 11.57 15.76 4.29
N SER A 91 12.29 16.65 4.99
CA SER A 91 12.24 18.11 4.75
C SER A 91 12.59 18.52 3.31
N PHE A 92 13.35 17.69 2.58
CA PHE A 92 13.67 17.86 1.16
C PHE A 92 12.51 17.50 0.21
N TYR A 93 11.42 16.90 0.69
CA TYR A 93 10.25 16.57 -0.12
C TYR A 93 9.49 17.84 -0.51
N ASP A 94 9.32 18.02 -1.81
CA ASP A 94 8.68 19.15 -2.46
C ASP A 94 7.28 18.72 -2.95
N ARG A 95 6.26 19.22 -2.24
CA ARG A 95 4.86 18.95 -2.54
C ARG A 95 4.38 19.63 -3.81
N GLU A 96 4.96 20.78 -4.16
CA GLU A 96 4.60 21.50 -5.39
C GLU A 96 5.10 20.72 -6.60
N ARG A 97 6.31 20.14 -6.53
CA ARG A 97 6.82 19.24 -7.56
C ARG A 97 6.03 17.95 -7.67
N ALA A 98 5.64 17.36 -6.53
CA ALA A 98 4.76 16.20 -6.52
C ALA A 98 3.41 16.52 -7.19
N LYS A 99 2.78 17.66 -6.85
CA LYS A 99 1.54 18.12 -7.47
C LYS A 99 1.70 18.40 -8.96
N ALA A 100 2.77 19.08 -9.37
CA ALA A 100 3.06 19.34 -10.78
C ALA A 100 3.21 18.04 -11.58
N TYR A 101 3.83 17.01 -10.98
CA TYR A 101 3.90 15.68 -11.58
C TYR A 101 2.51 15.05 -11.72
N ILE A 102 1.69 15.11 -10.68
CA ILE A 102 0.30 14.61 -10.74
C ILE A 102 -0.45 15.30 -11.88
N ASP A 103 -0.39 16.64 -11.96
CA ASP A 103 -1.10 17.41 -12.99
C ASP A 103 -0.66 17.08 -14.42
N ALA A 104 0.62 16.82 -14.62
CA ALA A 104 1.17 16.47 -15.92
C ALA A 104 0.77 15.04 -16.34
N TYR A 105 0.75 14.09 -15.40
CA TYR A 105 0.75 12.67 -15.73
C TYR A 105 -0.46 11.88 -15.25
N TRP A 106 -1.44 12.47 -14.53
CA TRP A 106 -2.63 11.72 -14.07
C TRP A 106 -3.44 11.09 -15.22
N LYS A 107 -3.45 11.71 -16.41
CA LYS A 107 -4.15 11.22 -17.61
C LYS A 107 -3.21 10.67 -18.68
N ASN A 108 -2.02 11.26 -18.80
CA ASN A 108 -1.04 10.88 -19.81
C ASN A 108 0.10 10.17 -19.10
N TYR A 109 0.29 8.88 -19.34
CA TYR A 109 1.27 8.12 -18.58
C TYR A 109 2.69 8.56 -18.94
N ASN A 110 3.57 8.70 -17.95
CA ASN A 110 4.95 9.08 -18.20
C ASN A 110 5.71 7.92 -18.86
N THR A 111 6.07 8.08 -20.13
CA THR A 111 6.76 7.07 -20.94
C THR A 111 8.18 6.75 -20.46
N ALA A 112 8.74 7.51 -19.51
CA ALA A 112 10.00 7.16 -18.85
C ALA A 112 9.88 5.96 -17.90
N TYR A 113 8.65 5.57 -17.54
CA TYR A 113 8.34 4.47 -16.64
C TYR A 113 7.48 3.42 -17.35
N PRO A 114 7.58 2.14 -16.96
CA PRO A 114 6.66 1.12 -17.46
C PRO A 114 5.23 1.41 -16.96
N SER A 115 4.24 1.07 -17.78
CA SER A 115 2.82 1.09 -17.41
C SER A 115 2.35 -0.32 -17.06
N PHE A 116 1.49 -0.41 -16.05
CA PHE A 116 0.85 -1.65 -15.60
C PHE A 116 -0.68 -1.61 -15.75
N SER A 117 -1.20 -0.74 -16.63
CA SER A 117 -2.63 -0.47 -16.79
C SER A 117 -3.51 -1.69 -17.11
N HIS A 118 -2.91 -2.84 -17.48
CA HIS A 118 -3.61 -4.08 -17.84
C HIS A 118 -3.35 -5.26 -16.87
N GLY A 119 -2.57 -5.07 -15.81
CA GLY A 119 -2.10 -6.18 -14.96
C GLY A 119 -2.14 -5.93 -13.46
N GLY A 120 -2.86 -4.89 -13.01
CA GLY A 120 -2.83 -4.44 -11.63
C GLY A 120 -1.55 -3.67 -11.28
N GLY A 121 -1.58 -2.90 -10.18
CA GLY A 121 -0.39 -2.25 -9.63
C GLY A 121 -0.01 -0.86 -10.18
N ASP A 122 -0.67 -0.38 -11.24
CA ASP A 122 -0.30 0.92 -11.81
C ASP A 122 -0.62 2.11 -10.89
N CYS A 123 -1.60 1.95 -10.00
CA CYS A 123 -1.86 2.92 -8.93
C CYS A 123 -0.63 3.17 -8.04
N THR A 124 0.10 2.11 -7.68
CA THR A 124 1.29 2.20 -6.84
C THR A 124 2.49 2.69 -7.64
N ASN A 125 2.58 2.30 -8.93
CA ASN A 125 3.58 2.80 -9.86
C ASN A 125 3.49 4.32 -10.03
N PHE A 126 2.29 4.83 -10.32
CA PHE A 126 2.03 6.26 -10.44
C PHE A 126 2.41 7.02 -9.17
N VAL A 127 1.91 6.57 -8.02
CA VAL A 127 2.21 7.21 -6.74
C VAL A 127 3.72 7.17 -6.43
N SER A 128 4.41 6.09 -6.77
CA SER A 128 5.85 6.03 -6.60
C SER A 128 6.59 7.04 -7.48
N GLN A 129 6.14 7.25 -8.72
CA GLN A 129 6.66 8.30 -9.59
C GLN A 129 6.41 9.70 -9.01
N VAL A 130 5.20 9.95 -8.46
CA VAL A 130 4.85 11.22 -7.78
C VAL A 130 5.82 11.51 -6.64
N LEU A 131 6.06 10.52 -5.76
CA LEU A 131 6.97 10.67 -4.63
C LEU A 131 8.42 10.94 -5.09
N TYR A 132 8.86 10.26 -6.15
CA TYR A 132 10.19 10.48 -6.72
C TYR A 132 10.33 11.86 -7.33
N ALA A 133 9.34 12.33 -8.08
CA ALA A 133 9.32 13.67 -8.67
C ALA A 133 9.28 14.78 -7.61
N GLY A 134 8.61 14.52 -6.48
CA GLY A 134 8.64 15.35 -5.28
C GLY A 134 9.97 15.28 -4.50
N GLY A 135 10.96 14.52 -4.97
CA GLY A 135 12.32 14.53 -4.41
C GLY A 135 12.61 13.43 -3.39
N MET A 136 11.74 12.44 -3.22
CA MET A 136 12.09 11.27 -2.40
C MET A 136 13.18 10.44 -3.10
N PRO A 137 14.34 10.19 -2.45
CA PRO A 137 15.42 9.43 -3.09
C PRO A 137 15.03 7.97 -3.31
N TRP A 138 15.75 7.24 -4.14
CA TRP A 138 15.59 5.78 -4.14
C TRP A 138 16.13 5.17 -2.85
N ALA A 139 15.54 4.04 -2.47
CA ALA A 139 16.13 3.11 -1.53
C ALA A 139 16.60 1.89 -2.32
N ASP A 140 17.92 1.71 -2.41
CA ASP A 140 18.52 0.65 -3.22
C ASP A 140 19.73 0.11 -2.47
N ASP A 141 19.68 -1.17 -2.13
CA ASP A 141 20.79 -1.89 -1.48
C ASP A 141 21.92 -2.26 -2.46
N GLY A 142 21.75 -1.96 -3.75
CA GLY A 142 22.73 -2.23 -4.81
C GLY A 142 22.73 -3.67 -5.30
N ASN A 143 21.85 -4.53 -4.80
CA ASN A 143 21.70 -5.91 -5.22
C ASN A 143 20.39 -6.10 -6.01
N PRO A 144 20.43 -6.19 -7.34
CA PRO A 144 19.22 -6.39 -8.16
C PRO A 144 18.41 -7.63 -7.79
N ALA A 145 19.02 -8.66 -7.19
CA ALA A 145 18.29 -9.84 -6.72
C ALA A 145 17.23 -9.47 -5.65
N ASN A 146 17.44 -8.37 -4.92
CA ASN A 146 16.58 -7.90 -3.85
C ASN A 146 15.47 -6.95 -4.31
N HIS A 147 15.22 -6.78 -5.62
CA HIS A 147 14.15 -5.90 -6.14
C HIS A 147 12.75 -6.20 -5.58
N LYS A 148 12.53 -7.37 -4.99
CA LYS A 148 11.25 -7.78 -4.40
C LYS A 148 11.12 -7.49 -2.91
N LYS A 149 12.24 -7.19 -2.25
CA LYS A 149 12.24 -6.84 -0.82
C LYS A 149 11.60 -5.48 -0.60
N SER A 150 10.77 -5.39 0.43
CA SER A 150 10.12 -4.14 0.84
C SER A 150 11.10 -3.04 1.27
N VAL A 151 12.35 -3.38 1.60
CA VAL A 151 13.40 -2.40 1.92
C VAL A 151 13.85 -1.58 0.71
N ASN A 152 13.77 -2.15 -0.49
CA ASN A 152 14.13 -1.47 -1.73
C ASN A 152 12.92 -0.74 -2.30
N TRP A 153 13.12 0.44 -2.86
CA TRP A 153 12.14 1.23 -3.58
C TRP A 153 12.85 2.03 -4.68
N TYR A 154 12.74 1.54 -5.92
CA TYR A 154 13.29 2.19 -7.10
C TYR A 154 12.61 1.74 -8.39
N CYS A 155 12.70 2.60 -9.42
CA CYS A 155 12.49 2.23 -10.82
C CYS A 155 13.62 2.83 -11.65
N LYS A 156 14.59 2.00 -12.05
CA LYS A 156 15.77 2.43 -12.79
C LYS A 156 15.41 2.90 -14.20
N PRO A 157 16.20 3.80 -14.83
CA PRO A 157 15.93 4.28 -16.17
C PRO A 157 15.87 3.11 -17.16
N GLY A 158 14.91 3.13 -18.09
CA GLY A 158 14.72 2.04 -19.05
C GLY A 158 14.21 0.73 -18.45
N ALA A 159 13.66 0.73 -17.23
CA ALA A 159 12.90 -0.40 -16.73
C ALA A 159 11.69 -0.68 -17.63
N THR A 160 11.42 -1.94 -17.93
CA THR A 160 10.16 -2.37 -18.55
C THR A 160 9.23 -2.99 -17.51
N ALA A 161 8.05 -3.44 -17.94
CA ALA A 161 7.14 -4.20 -17.09
C ALA A 161 7.67 -5.61 -16.75
N LYS A 162 8.80 -6.04 -17.32
CA LYS A 162 9.38 -7.36 -17.09
C LYS A 162 10.18 -7.41 -15.80
N ASP A 163 9.67 -8.15 -14.81
CA ASP A 163 10.36 -8.34 -13.53
C ASP A 163 11.70 -9.08 -13.65
N SER A 164 11.89 -9.89 -14.69
CA SER A 164 13.16 -10.57 -14.94
C SER A 164 14.34 -9.61 -15.13
N GLU A 165 14.08 -8.36 -15.51
CA GLU A 165 15.09 -7.31 -15.64
C GLU A 165 15.54 -6.75 -14.28
N ARG A 166 14.72 -6.91 -13.23
CA ARG A 166 15.02 -6.48 -11.85
C ARG A 166 15.31 -4.98 -11.70
N ARG A 167 14.82 -4.19 -12.66
CA ARG A 167 15.01 -2.73 -12.74
C ARG A 167 13.93 -1.92 -12.04
N ILE A 168 12.84 -2.57 -11.60
CA ILE A 168 11.75 -1.97 -10.83
C ILE A 168 11.45 -2.84 -9.62
N THR A 169 11.21 -2.21 -8.48
CA THR A 169 10.95 -2.93 -7.22
C THR A 169 9.49 -3.24 -6.99
N PHE A 170 9.19 -4.25 -6.17
CA PHE A 170 7.80 -4.59 -5.83
C PHE A 170 7.13 -3.50 -4.99
N SER A 171 7.86 -2.85 -4.09
CA SER A 171 7.38 -1.66 -3.37
C SER A 171 6.99 -0.50 -4.27
N TRP A 172 7.47 -0.49 -5.53
CA TRP A 172 7.13 0.53 -6.52
C TRP A 172 5.78 0.24 -7.20
N LYS A 173 5.28 -1.01 -7.17
CA LYS A 173 4.12 -1.43 -7.98
C LYS A 173 3.05 -2.24 -7.23
N ILE A 174 3.33 -2.79 -6.05
CA ILE A 174 2.38 -3.59 -5.25
C ILE A 174 2.00 -2.81 -4.00
N ALA A 175 0.70 -2.59 -3.76
CA ALA A 175 0.20 -1.75 -2.67
C ALA A 175 0.61 -2.28 -1.28
N ALA A 176 0.57 -3.59 -1.07
CA ALA A 176 1.02 -4.23 0.17
C ALA A 176 2.52 -4.01 0.44
N VAL A 177 3.37 -4.16 -0.58
CA VAL A 177 4.82 -3.96 -0.47
C VAL A 177 5.16 -2.48 -0.35
N PHE A 178 4.41 -1.60 -1.01
CA PHE A 178 4.48 -0.15 -0.83
C PHE A 178 4.20 0.22 0.62
N LYS A 179 3.15 -0.35 1.24
CA LYS A 179 2.86 -0.14 2.67
C LYS A 179 4.06 -0.52 3.52
N ALA A 180 4.60 -1.73 3.35
CA ALA A 180 5.73 -2.22 4.13
C ALA A 180 6.99 -1.35 4.00
N HIS A 181 7.21 -0.74 2.82
CA HIS A 181 8.28 0.23 2.60
C HIS A 181 7.99 1.57 3.29
N TRP A 182 6.86 2.17 2.96
CA TRP A 182 6.59 3.58 3.25
C TRP A 182 6.19 3.83 4.70
N THR A 183 5.59 2.88 5.41
CA THR A 183 5.36 3.04 6.87
C THR A 183 6.65 3.27 7.64
N LYS A 184 7.79 2.77 7.13
CA LYS A 184 9.11 2.95 7.75
C LYS A 184 9.78 4.27 7.35
N ARG A 185 9.26 4.98 6.34
CA ARG A 185 9.98 6.05 5.62
C ARG A 185 9.28 7.39 5.63
N VAL A 186 7.96 7.42 5.75
CA VAL A 186 7.20 8.66 5.86
C VAL A 186 7.43 9.33 7.22
N ALA A 187 7.16 10.63 7.29
CA ALA A 187 7.24 11.34 8.55
C ALA A 187 6.16 10.89 9.54
N ARG A 188 4.95 10.60 9.05
CA ARG A 188 3.85 10.07 9.85
C ARG A 188 2.90 9.23 9.00
N HIS A 189 2.34 8.18 9.57
CA HIS A 189 1.22 7.47 8.97
C HIS A 189 0.17 7.09 10.03
N GLY A 190 -1.07 6.89 9.59
CA GLY A 190 -2.19 6.43 10.41
C GLY A 190 -3.08 5.48 9.64
N ILE A 191 -3.90 4.71 10.35
CA ILE A 191 -4.97 3.89 9.77
C ILE A 191 -6.26 4.15 10.54
N PHE A 192 -7.36 4.28 9.82
CA PHE A 192 -8.68 4.60 10.33
C PHE A 192 -9.67 3.65 9.69
N SER A 193 -10.70 3.19 10.40
CA SER A 193 -11.90 2.69 9.72
C SER A 193 -12.53 3.82 8.89
N TYR A 194 -13.30 3.49 7.87
CA TYR A 194 -14.05 4.48 7.10
C TYR A 194 -15.03 5.24 7.99
N THR A 195 -15.60 4.58 8.99
CA THR A 195 -16.44 5.25 10.00
C THR A 195 -15.69 6.37 10.71
N GLU A 196 -14.50 6.09 11.24
CA GLU A 196 -13.67 7.09 11.92
C GLU A 196 -13.20 8.20 10.96
N ALA A 197 -12.76 7.84 9.76
CA ALA A 197 -12.28 8.80 8.75
C ALA A 197 -13.40 9.72 8.25
N ILE A 198 -14.62 9.22 8.11
CA ILE A 198 -15.81 10.00 7.74
C ILE A 198 -16.18 10.97 8.85
N GLN A 199 -16.22 10.49 10.11
CA GLN A 199 -16.55 11.33 11.27
C GLN A 199 -15.52 12.45 11.49
N SER A 200 -14.24 12.19 11.19
CA SER A 200 -13.13 13.12 11.37
C SER A 200 -12.66 13.81 10.08
N ILE A 201 -13.46 13.81 9.00
CA ILE A 201 -13.00 14.24 7.67
C ILE A 201 -12.46 15.67 7.64
N ASN A 202 -13.01 16.57 8.46
CA ASN A 202 -12.54 17.95 8.54
C ASN A 202 -11.15 18.04 9.17
N GLU A 203 -10.88 17.30 10.26
CA GLU A 203 -9.54 17.23 10.85
C GLU A 203 -8.56 16.53 9.90
N LEU A 204 -9.00 15.47 9.25
CA LEU A 204 -8.20 14.74 8.27
C LEU A 204 -7.79 15.65 7.10
N SER A 205 -8.74 16.44 6.56
CA SER A 205 -8.47 17.41 5.48
C SER A 205 -7.46 18.51 5.87
N GLY A 206 -7.35 18.81 7.17
CA GLY A 206 -6.38 19.78 7.69
C GLY A 206 -5.00 19.19 7.98
N SER A 207 -4.86 17.86 7.99
CA SER A 207 -3.63 17.15 8.37
C SER A 207 -3.00 16.34 7.24
N VAL A 208 -3.66 16.25 6.09
CA VAL A 208 -3.18 15.63 4.85
C VAL A 208 -2.90 16.73 3.84
N PHE A 209 -1.78 16.66 3.12
CA PHE A 209 -1.27 17.72 2.24
C PHE A 209 -1.13 17.25 0.77
N LEU A 210 -0.95 18.19 -0.17
CA LEU A 210 -0.66 17.86 -1.57
C LEU A 210 0.56 16.93 -1.67
N GLY A 211 0.48 15.92 -2.54
CA GLY A 211 1.54 14.93 -2.70
C GLY A 211 1.69 13.96 -1.53
N ASP A 212 0.88 14.06 -0.47
CA ASP A 212 0.74 12.95 0.50
C ASP A 212 0.00 11.78 -0.16
N VAL A 213 0.04 10.62 0.48
CA VAL A 213 -0.49 9.37 -0.07
C VAL A 213 -1.58 8.83 0.83
N VAL A 214 -2.60 8.24 0.22
CA VAL A 214 -3.58 7.42 0.91
C VAL A 214 -3.65 6.03 0.29
N GLN A 215 -3.99 5.05 1.11
CA GLN A 215 -4.36 3.73 0.64
C GLN A 215 -5.75 3.37 1.12
N PHE A 216 -6.58 2.87 0.21
CA PHE A 216 -7.78 2.15 0.59
C PHE A 216 -7.40 0.74 0.96
N CYS A 217 -7.95 0.28 2.08
CA CYS A 217 -7.67 -1.00 2.68
C CYS A 217 -8.96 -1.77 2.93
N TYR A 218 -8.89 -3.09 2.85
CA TYR A 218 -9.96 -3.96 3.37
C TYR A 218 -10.07 -3.80 4.90
N SER A 219 -11.09 -4.40 5.50
CA SER A 219 -11.32 -4.35 6.95
C SER A 219 -10.14 -4.86 7.79
N GLY A 220 -9.42 -5.88 7.30
CA GLY A 220 -8.15 -6.35 7.90
C GLY A 220 -6.96 -5.38 7.77
N GLY A 221 -7.12 -4.25 7.08
CA GLY A 221 -6.07 -3.24 6.90
C GLY A 221 -5.08 -3.54 5.76
N VAL A 222 -5.32 -4.59 4.97
CA VAL A 222 -4.58 -4.90 3.74
C VAL A 222 -4.90 -3.85 2.68
N PRO A 223 -3.91 -3.12 2.14
CA PRO A 223 -4.15 -2.12 1.11
C PRO A 223 -4.44 -2.76 -0.24
N TYR A 224 -5.47 -2.27 -0.93
CA TYR A 224 -5.82 -2.70 -2.29
C TYR A 224 -5.69 -1.59 -3.32
N HIS A 225 -5.54 -0.34 -2.89
CA HIS A 225 -5.42 0.77 -3.83
C HIS A 225 -4.61 1.92 -3.23
N THR A 226 -3.70 2.49 -4.02
CA THR A 226 -2.78 3.56 -3.60
C THR A 226 -3.04 4.82 -4.43
N LEU A 227 -3.27 5.97 -3.78
CA LEU A 227 -3.59 7.22 -4.45
C LEU A 227 -2.79 8.39 -3.87
N ALA A 228 -2.47 9.37 -4.72
CA ALA A 228 -1.84 10.61 -4.30
C ALA A 228 -2.89 11.69 -4.04
N VAL A 229 -2.67 12.52 -3.03
CA VAL A 229 -3.50 13.68 -2.73
C VAL A 229 -3.16 14.79 -3.70
N THR A 230 -4.14 15.21 -4.50
CA THR A 230 -3.97 16.23 -5.54
C THR A 230 -4.70 17.53 -5.22
N GLY A 231 -5.65 17.55 -4.30
CA GLY A 231 -6.35 18.78 -4.00
C GLY A 231 -7.36 18.67 -2.89
N TYR A 232 -8.14 19.74 -2.75
CA TYR A 232 -9.28 19.80 -1.85
C TYR A 232 -10.40 20.50 -2.56
N ASN A 233 -11.61 19.96 -2.46
CA ASN A 233 -12.81 20.56 -2.99
C ASN A 233 -13.87 20.59 -1.90
N ARG A 234 -14.73 21.62 -1.92
CA ARG A 234 -15.90 21.62 -1.04
C ARG A 234 -16.96 20.70 -1.63
N ASP A 235 -17.38 19.71 -0.87
CA ASP A 235 -18.55 18.90 -1.26
C ASP A 235 -19.82 19.71 -0.97
N PRO A 236 -20.64 20.04 -1.99
CA PRO A 236 -21.82 20.89 -1.80
C PRO A 236 -22.96 20.18 -1.07
N GLU A 237 -23.02 18.84 -1.14
CA GLU A 237 -24.09 18.04 -0.53
C GLU A 237 -23.84 17.83 0.96
N TYR A 238 -22.59 17.50 1.32
CA TYR A 238 -22.20 17.22 2.70
C TYR A 238 -21.60 18.43 3.44
N ASN A 239 -21.33 19.54 2.73
CA ASN A 239 -20.72 20.75 3.28
C ASN A 239 -19.40 20.50 4.03
N ILE A 240 -18.52 19.68 3.44
CA ILE A 240 -17.21 19.34 4.00
C ILE A 240 -16.10 19.82 3.06
N ARG A 241 -14.89 19.98 3.62
CA ARG A 241 -13.67 20.11 2.81
C ARG A 241 -13.16 18.72 2.48
N ASP A 242 -13.50 18.23 1.30
CA ASP A 242 -13.11 16.90 0.85
C ASP A 242 -11.68 16.90 0.29
N ILE A 243 -11.03 15.74 0.40
CA ILE A 243 -9.70 15.48 -0.15
C ILE A 243 -9.88 14.89 -1.55
N VAL A 244 -9.19 15.47 -2.53
CA VAL A 244 -9.21 15.03 -3.92
C VAL A 244 -7.99 14.17 -4.19
N LEU A 245 -8.22 13.01 -4.78
CA LEU A 245 -7.22 11.97 -5.02
C LEU A 245 -6.95 11.78 -6.51
N ALA A 246 -5.72 11.34 -6.80
CA ALA A 246 -5.28 10.96 -8.13
C ALA A 246 -4.66 9.56 -8.19
N SER A 247 -5.01 8.82 -9.24
CA SER A 247 -4.48 7.48 -9.55
C SER A 247 -4.70 7.14 -11.04
N HIS A 248 -3.90 6.19 -11.54
CA HIS A 248 -3.94 5.69 -12.93
C HIS A 248 -4.98 4.57 -13.18
N ASP A 249 -5.64 4.02 -12.15
CA ASP A 249 -6.63 2.94 -12.31
C ASP A 249 -7.97 3.40 -12.92
N ILE A 250 -8.39 4.63 -12.62
CA ILE A 250 -9.64 5.24 -13.12
C ILE A 250 -9.35 6.50 -13.95
N ASP A 251 -8.07 6.82 -14.21
CA ASP A 251 -7.62 8.09 -14.80
C ASP A 251 -8.37 9.26 -14.19
N SER A 252 -8.29 9.42 -12.88
CA SER A 252 -9.01 10.49 -12.17
C SER A 252 -8.03 11.32 -11.38
N ASN A 253 -8.12 12.64 -11.50
CA ASN A 253 -7.53 13.62 -10.58
C ASN A 253 -8.61 14.41 -9.82
N THR A 254 -9.85 13.94 -9.85
CA THR A 254 -11.02 14.56 -9.22
C THR A 254 -11.72 13.60 -8.27
N ARG A 255 -11.10 12.47 -7.90
CA ARG A 255 -11.73 11.45 -7.07
C ARG A 255 -11.90 11.98 -5.65
N SER A 256 -13.16 12.09 -5.23
CA SER A 256 -13.53 12.41 -3.86
C SER A 256 -13.12 11.29 -2.90
N LEU A 257 -12.35 11.60 -1.85
CA LEU A 257 -12.07 10.64 -0.79
C LEU A 257 -13.35 10.31 -0.02
N TYR A 258 -14.08 11.32 0.44
CA TYR A 258 -15.26 11.15 1.28
C TYR A 258 -16.36 10.34 0.59
N ARG A 259 -16.74 10.73 -0.64
CA ARG A 259 -17.75 9.99 -1.42
C ARG A 259 -17.27 8.61 -1.83
N THR A 260 -15.96 8.38 -1.95
CA THR A 260 -15.44 7.02 -2.17
C THR A 260 -15.72 6.17 -0.95
N MET A 261 -15.35 6.62 0.26
CA MET A 261 -15.56 5.85 1.50
C MET A 261 -17.04 5.51 1.74
N LEU A 262 -17.98 6.40 1.40
CA LEU A 262 -19.41 6.16 1.53
C LEU A 262 -19.96 5.01 0.65
N LYS A 263 -19.24 4.60 -0.40
CA LYS A 263 -19.68 3.54 -1.34
C LYS A 263 -19.30 2.13 -0.89
N TYR A 264 -18.42 2.00 0.10
CA TYR A 264 -17.84 0.73 0.51
C TYR A 264 -18.25 0.41 1.96
N PRO A 265 -18.06 -0.85 2.40
CA PRO A 265 -18.37 -1.24 3.78
C PRO A 265 -17.68 -0.34 4.80
N SER A 266 -18.40 0.03 5.87
CA SER A 266 -17.96 1.03 6.84
C SER A 266 -16.79 0.59 7.72
N ASP A 267 -16.51 -0.72 7.75
CA ASP A 267 -15.40 -1.37 8.45
C ASP A 267 -14.12 -1.44 7.61
N TYR A 268 -14.17 -1.08 6.32
CA TYR A 268 -12.97 -0.89 5.50
C TYR A 268 -12.11 0.23 6.07
N LYS A 269 -10.83 0.23 5.73
CA LYS A 269 -9.85 1.11 6.36
C LYS A 269 -9.24 2.09 5.36
N LEU A 270 -8.99 3.30 5.81
CA LEU A 270 -8.19 4.30 5.14
C LEU A 270 -6.83 4.39 5.83
N ARG A 271 -5.76 4.14 5.08
CA ARG A 271 -4.40 4.42 5.54
C ARG A 271 -3.90 5.72 4.93
N VAL A 272 -3.28 6.55 5.75
CA VAL A 272 -2.84 7.89 5.39
C VAL A 272 -1.35 8.02 5.65
N TYR A 273 -0.64 8.63 4.72
CA TYR A 273 0.81 8.81 4.73
C TYR A 273 1.15 10.28 4.57
N ASN A 274 1.59 10.93 5.65
CA ASN A 274 2.23 12.25 5.55
C ASN A 274 3.71 12.07 5.22
N ILE A 275 4.09 12.39 3.99
CA ILE A 275 5.47 12.18 3.53
C ILE A 275 6.43 13.05 4.34
N LYS A 276 6.06 14.30 4.60
CA LYS A 276 6.74 15.25 5.48
C LYS A 276 5.74 15.90 6.45
N LEU A 277 6.23 16.46 7.55
CA LEU A 277 5.40 17.23 8.48
C LEU A 277 5.41 18.73 8.14
N GLY A 278 4.36 19.44 8.59
CA GLY A 278 4.11 20.84 8.23
C GLY A 278 3.53 20.99 6.82
N SER A 279 3.21 22.23 6.40
CA SER A 279 2.79 22.59 5.05
C SER A 279 3.96 22.63 4.08
#